data_AF-A0A6G3S1M9-F1
#
_entry.id   AF-A0A6G3S1M9-F1
#
_cell.length_a   1.000
_cell.length_b   1.000
_cell.length_c   1.000
_cell.angle_alpha   90.00
_cell.angle_beta   90.00
_cell.angle_gamma   90.00
#
_symmetry.space_group_name_H-M   'P 1'
#
loop_
_entity.id
_entity.type
_entity.pdbx_description
1 polymer ?
#
loop_
_entity_poly.entity_id
_entity_poly.type
_entity_poly.pdbx_seq_one_letter_code
_entity_poly.pdbx_strand_id
1 'polypeptide(L)'
;PVCAARGAVHWKADLDVDCDGRAGRHCNRRTDPLFYAATAYQQSDGRQLSAESLPYVVVPGASRLWNPARSGVRGGTVAAIVYRGKVLYAVVGDTGPSDLIGEASYAAARALGIDPH
;
A
#
# COMPACT_ATOMS: atom_id res chain seq x y z
N PRO A 1 5.38 -5.27 13.98
CA PRO A 1 5.49 -3.98 14.72
C PRO A 1 6.13 -2.92 13.82
N VAL A 2 5.80 -1.65 14.04
CA VAL A 2 6.45 -0.51 13.36
C VAL A 2 7.63 -0.04 14.21
N CYS A 3 8.81 0.05 13.60
CA CYS A 3 10.05 0.42 14.26
C CYS A 3 10.58 1.75 13.69
N ALA A 4 11.00 2.64 14.58
CA ALA A 4 11.65 3.89 14.19
C ALA A 4 13.12 3.66 13.82
N ALA A 5 13.59 4.39 12.82
CA ALA A 5 14.98 4.54 12.43
C ALA A 5 15.27 6.04 12.19
N ARG A 6 16.54 6.40 12.01
CA ARG A 6 16.91 7.80 11.75
C ARG A 6 16.36 8.24 10.40
N GLY A 7 15.30 9.05 10.41
CA GLY A 7 14.66 9.58 9.21
C GLY A 7 13.73 8.60 8.48
N ALA A 8 13.40 7.46 9.09
CA ALA A 8 12.51 6.47 8.48
C ALA A 8 11.76 5.67 9.56
N VAL A 9 10.68 5.00 9.15
CA VAL A 9 10.06 3.92 9.90
C VAL A 9 10.08 2.66 9.03
N HIS A 10 10.11 1.49 9.66
CA HIS A 10 10.09 0.21 8.95
C HIS A 10 9.32 -0.85 9.70
N TRP A 11 8.87 -1.85 8.97
CA TRP A 11 8.22 -3.05 9.49
C TRP A 11 8.53 -4.23 8.56
N LYS A 12 8.24 -5.42 9.04
CA LYS A 12 8.23 -6.65 8.23
C LYS A 12 6.79 -7.15 8.20
N ALA A 13 6.35 -7.53 7.00
CA ALA A 13 5.03 -8.09 6.74
C ALA A 13 5.12 -9.13 5.61
N ASP A 14 4.02 -9.81 5.36
CA ASP A 14 3.78 -10.84 4.34
C ASP A 14 3.42 -10.28 2.95
N LEU A 15 2.94 -9.03 2.87
CA LEU A 15 2.52 -8.38 1.62
C LEU A 15 1.23 -8.97 1.05
N ASP A 16 0.14 -8.78 1.78
CA ASP A 16 -1.20 -9.01 1.25
C ASP A 16 -1.48 -8.05 0.08
N VAL A 17 -2.14 -8.56 -0.97
CA VAL A 17 -2.45 -7.76 -2.14
C VAL A 17 -3.69 -6.93 -1.88
N ASP A 18 -3.54 -5.61 -1.98
CA ASP A 18 -4.64 -4.65 -2.00
C ASP A 18 -5.00 -4.32 -3.46
N CYS A 19 -6.29 -4.47 -3.78
CA CYS A 19 -6.86 -4.24 -5.10
C CYS A 19 -7.75 -2.98 -5.17
N ASP A 20 -7.78 -2.15 -4.13
CA ASP A 20 -8.65 -0.99 -4.04
C ASP A 20 -8.33 0.12 -5.06
N GLY A 21 -9.32 0.99 -5.26
CA GLY A 21 -9.24 2.16 -6.13
C GLY A 21 -9.93 1.97 -7.47
N ARG A 22 -9.26 2.35 -8.55
CA ARG A 22 -9.81 2.32 -9.90
C ARG A 22 -9.82 0.88 -10.41
N ALA A 23 -11.03 0.36 -10.62
CA ALA A 23 -11.26 -0.97 -11.17
C ALA A 23 -10.49 -1.17 -12.50
N GLY A 24 -9.87 -2.33 -12.63
CA GLY A 24 -9.18 -2.80 -13.83
C GLY A 24 -9.58 -4.23 -14.17
N ARG A 25 -8.67 -4.95 -14.86
CA ARG A 25 -8.92 -6.33 -15.30
C ARG A 25 -8.81 -7.34 -14.17
N HIS A 26 -7.84 -7.16 -13.28
CA HIS A 26 -7.48 -8.06 -12.19
C HIS A 26 -7.99 -7.60 -10.84
N CYS A 27 -8.11 -6.29 -10.63
CA CYS A 27 -8.62 -5.67 -9.41
C CYS A 27 -9.99 -5.05 -9.70
N ASN A 28 -11.06 -5.73 -9.30
CA ASN A 28 -12.44 -5.28 -9.43
C ASN A 28 -13.38 -6.16 -8.57
N ARG A 29 -14.63 -5.72 -8.41
CA ARG A 29 -15.67 -6.43 -7.64
C ARG A 29 -15.96 -7.88 -8.07
N ARG A 30 -15.54 -8.30 -9.26
CA ARG A 30 -15.77 -9.67 -9.74
C ARG A 30 -14.65 -10.62 -9.34
N THR A 31 -13.43 -10.10 -9.19
CA THR A 31 -12.23 -10.87 -8.86
C THR A 31 -11.83 -10.76 -7.40
N ASP A 32 -12.28 -9.69 -6.73
CA ASP A 32 -12.04 -9.43 -5.31
C ASP A 32 -13.37 -9.07 -4.62
N PRO A 33 -13.88 -9.94 -3.71
CA PRO A 33 -15.09 -9.68 -2.93
C PRO A 33 -14.99 -8.49 -1.96
N LEU A 34 -13.78 -8.10 -1.57
CA LEU A 34 -13.52 -6.99 -0.64
C LEU A 34 -13.23 -5.66 -1.35
N PHE A 35 -13.15 -5.68 -2.68
CA PHE A 35 -12.83 -4.51 -3.50
C PHE A 35 -13.63 -3.26 -3.14
N TYR A 36 -12.91 -2.19 -2.86
CA TYR A 36 -13.44 -0.85 -2.68
C TYR A 36 -13.01 0.07 -3.84
N ALA A 37 -13.97 0.83 -4.38
CA ALA A 37 -13.76 1.63 -5.58
C ALA A 37 -13.05 2.98 -5.31
N ALA A 38 -12.31 3.09 -4.21
CA ALA A 38 -11.59 4.28 -3.81
C ALA A 38 -10.37 3.90 -2.95
N THR A 39 -9.36 4.74 -2.99
CA THR A 39 -8.19 4.70 -2.11
C THR A 39 -8.19 5.96 -1.23
N ALA A 40 -7.50 5.95 -0.10
CA ALA A 40 -7.40 7.10 0.79
C ALA A 40 -6.80 8.35 0.11
N TYR A 41 -6.00 8.14 -0.94
CA TYR A 41 -5.40 9.21 -1.74
C TYR A 41 -5.79 9.09 -3.22
N GLN A 42 -5.79 10.22 -3.90
CA GLN A 42 -6.05 10.30 -5.34
C GLN A 42 -4.76 10.69 -6.10
N GLN A 43 -4.76 10.41 -7.39
CA GLN A 43 -3.75 10.92 -8.31
C GLN A 43 -3.88 12.45 -8.45
N SER A 44 -2.83 13.08 -9.00
CA SER A 44 -2.81 14.53 -9.25
C SER A 44 -3.92 15.01 -10.19
N ASP A 45 -4.51 14.12 -10.99
CA ASP A 45 -5.64 14.40 -11.88
C ASP A 45 -7.01 14.11 -11.25
N GLY A 46 -7.05 13.83 -9.94
CA GLY A 46 -8.28 13.57 -9.17
C GLY A 46 -8.85 12.16 -9.32
N ARG A 47 -8.26 11.30 -10.16
CA ARG A 47 -8.69 9.90 -10.25
C ARG A 47 -8.18 9.10 -9.07
N GLN A 48 -8.93 8.06 -8.68
CA GLN A 48 -8.44 7.06 -7.71
C GLN A 48 -7.17 6.38 -8.23
N LEU A 49 -6.33 5.88 -7.31
CA LEU A 49 -5.16 5.10 -7.69
C LEU A 49 -5.59 3.82 -8.40
N SER A 50 -4.70 3.23 -9.18
CA SER A 50 -4.98 1.95 -9.85
C SER A 50 -3.97 0.92 -9.35
N ALA A 51 -4.43 0.00 -8.49
CA ALA A 51 -3.61 -1.06 -7.91
C ALA A 51 -2.86 -1.89 -8.96
N GLU A 52 -3.42 -2.08 -10.15
CA GLU A 52 -2.78 -2.82 -11.25
C GLU A 52 -1.61 -2.10 -11.93
N SER A 53 -1.48 -0.78 -11.77
CA SER A 53 -0.51 0.04 -12.51
C SER A 53 0.41 0.89 -11.64
N LEU A 54 0.01 1.28 -10.44
CA LEU A 54 0.81 2.08 -9.53
C LEU A 54 1.29 1.24 -8.35
N PRO A 55 2.61 1.04 -8.17
CA PRO A 55 3.14 0.48 -6.94
C PRO A 55 2.86 1.41 -5.74
N TYR A 56 2.01 0.95 -4.84
CA TYR A 56 1.76 1.60 -3.56
C TYR A 56 1.78 0.60 -2.39
N VAL A 57 1.97 1.13 -1.18
CA VAL A 57 1.78 0.43 0.10
C VAL A 57 0.59 1.02 0.84
N VAL A 58 -0.04 0.18 1.66
CA VAL A 58 -1.09 0.58 2.61
C VAL A 58 -0.46 0.75 3.98
N VAL A 59 -0.81 1.83 4.67
CA VAL A 59 -0.41 2.05 6.06
C VAL A 59 -1.62 2.02 6.98
N PRO A 60 -1.53 1.52 8.21
CA PRO A 60 -2.65 1.57 9.15
C PRO A 60 -3.16 2.99 9.39
N GLY A 61 -4.47 3.10 9.55
CA GLY A 61 -5.11 4.30 10.09
C GLY A 61 -4.54 4.70 11.45
N ALA A 62 -4.57 5.99 11.75
CA ALA A 62 -4.03 6.52 13.01
C ALA A 62 -4.73 5.91 14.23
N SER A 63 -3.93 5.45 15.20
CA SER A 63 -4.42 4.83 16.42
C SER A 63 -3.52 5.14 17.62
N ARG A 64 -3.84 4.52 18.76
CA ARG A 64 -2.98 4.57 19.95
C ARG A 64 -1.67 3.78 19.75
N LEU A 65 -1.66 2.80 18.85
CA LEU A 65 -0.46 2.00 18.55
C LEU A 65 0.51 2.78 17.66
N TRP A 66 -0.01 3.41 16.61
CA TRP A 66 0.81 4.20 15.70
C TRP A 66 -0.02 5.27 14.99
N ASN A 67 0.59 6.43 14.78
CA ASN A 67 0.03 7.51 13.98
C ASN A 67 1.04 7.85 12.87
N PRO A 68 0.74 7.49 11.60
CA PRO A 68 1.66 7.73 10.48
C PRO A 68 2.09 9.19 10.35
N ALA A 69 1.16 10.13 10.52
CA ALA A 69 1.44 11.56 10.41
C ALA A 69 2.43 12.07 11.46
N ARG A 70 2.40 11.52 12.69
CA ARG A 70 3.41 11.83 13.73
C ARG A 70 4.81 11.33 13.37
N SER A 71 4.90 10.38 12.44
CA SER A 71 6.17 9.88 11.89
C SER A 71 6.55 10.58 10.57
N GLY A 72 5.81 11.61 10.16
CA GLY A 72 6.01 12.29 8.87
C GLY A 72 5.52 11.49 7.66
N VAL A 73 4.82 10.37 7.86
CA VAL A 73 4.27 9.52 6.80
C VAL A 73 2.88 10.01 6.40
N ARG A 74 2.72 10.29 5.11
CA ARG A 74 1.50 10.82 4.47
C ARG A 74 1.34 10.24 3.05
N GLY A 75 0.19 10.45 2.41
CA GLY A 75 0.00 10.11 1.01
C GLY A 75 1.14 10.62 0.12
N GLY A 76 1.66 9.77 -0.76
CA GLY A 76 2.80 10.07 -1.62
C GLY A 76 4.17 9.96 -0.94
N THR A 77 4.25 9.66 0.36
CA THR A 77 5.54 9.36 1.01
C THR A 77 6.16 8.14 0.35
N VAL A 78 7.44 8.21 0.02
CA VAL A 78 8.16 7.11 -0.62
C VAL A 78 8.38 5.98 0.38
N ALA A 79 8.09 4.75 -0.06
CA ALA A 79 8.43 3.52 0.62
C ALA A 79 9.40 2.70 -0.25
N ALA A 80 10.33 2.00 0.39
CA ALA A 80 11.15 0.98 -0.26
C ALA A 80 10.71 -0.39 0.25
N ILE A 81 10.22 -1.24 -0.65
CA ILE A 81 9.85 -2.62 -0.34
C ILE A 81 11.03 -3.51 -0.72
N VAL A 82 11.53 -4.27 0.24
CA VAL A 82 12.68 -5.15 0.06
C VAL A 82 12.22 -6.61 0.14
N TYR A 83 12.41 -7.37 -0.93
CA TYR A 83 12.01 -8.78 -1.00
C TYR A 83 12.99 -9.59 -1.84
N ARG A 84 13.56 -10.66 -1.27
CA ARG A 84 14.48 -11.60 -1.95
C ARG A 84 15.58 -10.91 -2.78
N GLY A 85 16.23 -9.90 -2.20
CA GLY A 85 17.31 -9.15 -2.86
C GLY A 85 16.85 -8.10 -3.88
N LYS A 86 15.54 -7.95 -4.10
CA LYS A 86 14.96 -6.86 -4.91
C LYS A 86 14.55 -5.69 -4.01
N VAL A 87 14.67 -4.49 -4.56
CA VAL A 87 14.13 -3.26 -3.98
C VAL A 87 13.15 -2.66 -4.96
N LEU A 88 11.91 -2.44 -4.53
CA LEU A 88 10.90 -1.70 -5.27
C LEU A 88 10.59 -0.40 -4.53
N TYR A 89 10.66 0.72 -5.23
CA TYR A 89 10.15 1.97 -4.71
C TYR A 89 8.65 2.10 -5.02
N ALA A 90 7.89 2.44 -3.99
CA ALA A 90 6.46 2.62 -4.02
C ALA A 90 6.11 3.91 -3.26
N VAL A 91 4.83 4.28 -3.26
CA VAL A 91 4.32 5.39 -2.45
C VAL A 91 3.30 4.89 -1.44
N VAL A 92 3.11 5.62 -0.34
CA VAL A 92 1.93 5.43 0.51
C VAL A 92 0.70 5.86 -0.31
N GLY A 93 -0.13 4.88 -0.68
CA GLY A 93 -1.27 5.08 -1.59
C GLY A 93 -2.63 4.87 -0.93
N ASP A 94 -2.68 4.11 0.16
CA ASP A 94 -3.92 3.88 0.90
C ASP A 94 -3.72 3.84 2.41
N THR A 95 -4.83 3.86 3.15
CA THR A 95 -4.91 3.72 4.59
C THR A 95 -5.88 2.60 4.95
N GLY A 96 -5.34 1.54 5.53
CA GLY A 96 -6.10 0.36 5.95
C GLY A 96 -6.64 0.49 7.38
N PRO A 97 -7.20 -0.60 7.92
CA PRO A 97 -7.57 -0.71 9.32
C PRO A 97 -6.42 -0.33 10.26
N SER A 98 -6.75 0.16 11.45
CA SER A 98 -5.76 0.72 12.39
C SER A 98 -4.83 -0.29 13.06
N ASP A 99 -5.12 -1.58 12.90
CA ASP A 99 -4.49 -2.73 13.55
C ASP A 99 -3.84 -3.71 12.56
N LEU A 100 -3.92 -3.44 11.26
CA LEU A 100 -3.31 -4.24 10.20
C LEU A 100 -2.24 -3.42 9.46
N ILE A 101 -1.14 -4.09 9.11
CA ILE A 101 -0.06 -3.52 8.30
C ILE A 101 0.55 -4.61 7.44
N GLY A 102 0.82 -4.29 6.19
CA GLY A 102 1.49 -5.23 5.30
C GLY A 102 1.00 -5.15 3.88
N GLU A 103 -0.17 -4.58 3.62
CA GLU A 103 -0.76 -4.62 2.29
C GLU A 103 -0.01 -3.75 1.28
N ALA A 104 -0.02 -4.18 0.02
CA ALA A 104 0.50 -3.43 -1.11
C ALA A 104 -0.25 -3.74 -2.40
N SER A 105 -0.21 -2.81 -3.34
CA SER A 105 -0.89 -2.93 -4.63
C SER A 105 -0.52 -4.19 -5.43
N TYR A 106 -1.44 -4.67 -6.27
CA TYR A 106 -1.18 -5.70 -7.28
C TYR A 106 0.09 -5.43 -8.11
N ALA A 107 0.31 -4.19 -8.53
CA ALA A 107 1.50 -3.77 -9.28
C ALA A 107 2.80 -3.99 -8.49
N ALA A 108 2.78 -3.74 -7.17
CA ALA A 108 3.93 -3.95 -6.32
C ALA A 108 4.26 -5.43 -6.18
N ALA A 109 3.26 -6.28 -5.89
CA ALA A 109 3.45 -7.72 -5.81
C ALA A 109 4.04 -8.29 -7.12
N ARG A 110 3.43 -7.94 -8.27
CA ARG A 110 3.92 -8.36 -9.59
C ARG A 110 5.35 -7.91 -9.86
N ALA A 111 5.70 -6.67 -9.55
CA ALA A 111 7.05 -6.14 -9.77
C ALA A 111 8.12 -6.82 -8.88
N LEU A 112 7.74 -7.24 -7.68
CA LEU A 112 8.59 -8.02 -6.77
C LEU A 112 8.69 -9.49 -7.21
N GLY A 113 7.81 -9.96 -8.09
CA GLY A 113 7.70 -11.37 -8.49
C GLY A 113 7.00 -12.22 -7.44
N ILE A 114 6.10 -11.61 -6.67
CA ILE A 114 5.13 -12.27 -5.81
C ILE A 114 3.89 -12.55 -6.68
N ASP A 115 3.28 -13.72 -6.51
CA ASP A 115 2.02 -14.05 -7.18
C ASP A 115 0.93 -13.12 -6.65
N PRO A 116 0.30 -12.29 -7.50
CA PRO A 116 -0.68 -11.31 -7.03
C PRO A 116 -2.11 -11.87 -6.98
N HIS A 117 -2.27 -13.19 -6.89
CA HIS A 117 -3.54 -13.94 -6.91
C HIS A 117 -3.73 -14.81 -5.67
#